data_AF-A0A965RIK8-F1
#
_entry.id   AF-A0A965RIK8-F1
#
_cell.length_a   1.000
_cell.length_b   1.000
_cell.length_c   1.000
_cell.angle_alpha   90.00
_cell.angle_beta   90.00
_cell.angle_gamma   90.00
#
_symmetry.space_group_name_H-M   'P 1'
#
loop_
_entity.id
_entity.type
_entity.pdbx_description
1 polymer ?
#
loop_
_entity_poly.entity_id
_entity_poly.type
_entity_poly.pdbx_seq_one_letter_code
_entity_poly.pdbx_strand_id
1 'polypeptide(L)'
;MNSWFPISSLHSLRNAGFKLAPVDTNLYPGGWNNLTPEMLPLAVQAAMAAIEKICPEARNLLLIPENHTRNTFYLSNVAQLARIFNMAGLNVRIGSINPEIKENTLIDLPNGDSVMLEPVIRNKTRLGLKNFDPCTILLNNDLSAGIPGILEDLHEQYLLPPLHAGWCVRRKSTHFANYEEVTKRFGKLIGIDPWLINPMFSQCGEVNFAEGEGMECLTTNVDALLTKIRRKYKEFGIHEKPFVIVKADNGTYGMGIMTVRDVKDLEVLNRKTRNKMSVVKDGQEVNQVIIQEGVQTNERINDAVAEPVVYMMDRYVVGGFYRVHAERGIDENLNAPGASFVPLAFEQSAHTPQPGMKPGASAPNRFYMYGVIARLAMLAGSYELEATDPDAEVYE
;
A
#
# COMPACT_ATOMS: atom_id res chain seq x y z
N MET A 1 -1.81 20.62 -14.75
CA MET A 1 -2.13 19.45 -13.93
C MET A 1 -1.07 19.36 -12.85
N ASN A 2 -1.35 19.93 -11.68
CA ASN A 2 -0.50 19.74 -10.50
C ASN A 2 -0.79 18.35 -9.96
N SER A 3 -0.24 17.29 -10.58
CA SER A 3 -0.52 15.92 -10.16
C SER A 3 -0.15 15.73 -8.68
N TRP A 4 -1.15 15.64 -7.81
CA TRP A 4 -1.00 15.35 -6.39
C TRP A 4 -0.64 13.87 -6.26
N PHE A 5 0.64 13.59 -6.04
CA PHE A 5 1.06 12.26 -5.62
C PHE A 5 0.82 12.14 -4.11
N PRO A 6 0.41 10.97 -3.63
CA PRO A 6 0.37 10.69 -2.21
C PRO A 6 1.73 11.00 -1.56
N ILE A 7 1.70 11.65 -0.40
CA ILE A 7 2.94 12.03 0.32
C ILE A 7 3.79 10.80 0.65
N SER A 8 3.15 9.66 0.95
CA SER A 8 3.81 8.40 1.20
C SER A 8 3.01 7.25 0.63
N SER A 9 3.69 6.23 0.11
CA SER A 9 3.06 4.96 -0.23
C SER A 9 4.03 3.79 -0.10
N LEU A 10 3.45 2.59 -0.02
CA LEU A 10 4.17 1.36 -0.35
C LEU A 10 3.45 0.61 -1.47
N HIS A 11 4.24 -0.12 -2.24
CA HIS A 11 3.76 -1.00 -3.29
C HIS A 11 4.37 -2.39 -3.11
N SER A 12 3.53 -3.39 -2.88
CA SER A 12 3.96 -4.80 -2.86
C SER A 12 3.92 -5.32 -4.28
N LEU A 13 5.04 -5.85 -4.77
CA LEU A 13 5.15 -6.35 -6.14
C LEU A 13 5.43 -7.84 -6.14
N ARG A 14 5.08 -8.51 -7.23
CA ARG A 14 5.47 -9.90 -7.48
C ARG A 14 6.14 -10.07 -8.81
N ASN A 15 7.25 -10.81 -8.78
CA ASN A 15 8.00 -11.18 -9.97
C ASN A 15 7.84 -12.68 -10.23
N ALA A 16 7.05 -13.03 -11.24
CA ALA A 16 6.80 -14.40 -11.67
C ALA A 16 7.83 -14.88 -12.72
N GLY A 17 8.82 -14.06 -13.10
CA GLY A 17 9.70 -14.30 -14.23
C GLY A 17 9.06 -13.94 -15.57
N PHE A 18 7.81 -14.34 -15.80
CA PHE A 18 7.03 -13.97 -17.00
C PHE A 18 6.17 -12.72 -16.80
N LYS A 19 6.01 -12.22 -15.57
CA LYS A 19 5.16 -11.08 -15.21
C LYS A 19 5.72 -10.36 -13.99
N LEU A 20 5.71 -9.03 -14.02
CA LEU A 20 6.10 -8.18 -12.89
C LEU A 20 5.00 -7.16 -12.61
N ALA A 21 4.25 -7.37 -11.54
CA ALA A 21 3.02 -6.62 -11.28
C ALA A 21 2.89 -6.19 -9.81
N PRO A 22 2.26 -5.04 -9.54
CA PRO A 22 1.86 -4.68 -8.19
C PRO A 22 0.65 -5.53 -7.77
N VAL A 23 0.70 -6.04 -6.54
CA VAL A 23 -0.38 -6.83 -5.94
C VAL A 23 -1.08 -6.09 -4.81
N ASP A 24 -0.48 -5.01 -4.30
CA ASP A 24 -1.04 -4.14 -3.26
C ASP A 24 -0.43 -2.73 -3.33
N THR A 25 -1.26 -1.71 -3.13
CA THR A 25 -0.86 -0.30 -3.01
C THR A 25 -1.50 0.27 -1.75
N ASN A 26 -0.66 0.69 -0.80
CA ASN A 26 -1.10 1.26 0.46
C ASN A 26 -0.53 2.68 0.63
N LEU A 27 -1.43 3.64 0.85
CA LEU A 27 -1.11 5.07 1.05
C LEU A 27 -0.74 5.40 2.50
N TYR A 28 -0.86 4.42 3.40
CA TYR A 28 -0.54 4.51 4.83
C TYR A 28 0.56 3.50 5.20
N PRO A 29 1.79 3.67 4.67
CA PRO A 29 2.85 2.71 4.90
C PRO A 29 3.26 2.60 6.38
N GLY A 30 3.21 1.37 6.89
CA GLY A 30 3.44 1.04 8.30
C GLY A 30 4.76 0.31 8.58
N GLY A 31 5.77 0.43 7.71
CA GLY A 31 7.05 -0.28 7.82
C GLY A 31 8.28 0.56 7.48
N TRP A 32 8.26 1.87 7.75
CA TRP A 32 9.41 2.76 7.54
C TRP A 32 10.66 2.33 8.30
N ASN A 33 10.49 1.67 9.46
CA ASN A 33 11.55 1.10 10.27
C ASN A 33 12.30 -0.08 9.61
N ASN A 34 11.76 -0.64 8.52
CA ASN A 34 12.42 -1.72 7.77
C ASN A 34 13.36 -1.18 6.69
N LEU A 35 13.37 0.15 6.44
CA LEU A 35 14.33 0.77 5.55
C LEU A 35 15.69 0.87 6.23
N THR A 36 16.77 0.72 5.46
CA THR A 36 18.12 0.82 6.01
C THR A 36 18.54 2.28 6.21
N PRO A 37 19.52 2.56 7.08
CA PRO A 37 20.07 3.90 7.28
C PRO A 37 20.51 4.57 5.97
N GLU A 38 21.05 3.80 5.01
CA GLU A 38 21.53 4.30 3.71
C GLU A 38 20.40 4.79 2.80
N MET A 39 19.16 4.32 3.02
CA MET A 39 17.96 4.76 2.28
C MET A 39 17.38 6.06 2.84
N LEU A 40 17.68 6.40 4.10
CA LEU A 40 17.08 7.54 4.79
C LEU A 40 17.41 8.90 4.18
N PRO A 41 18.64 9.19 3.70
CA PRO A 41 18.93 10.47 3.07
C PRO A 41 18.02 10.75 1.86
N LEU A 42 17.74 9.72 1.05
CA LEU A 42 16.84 9.84 -0.10
C LEU A 42 15.39 10.05 0.33
N ALA A 43 14.96 9.36 1.39
CA ALA A 43 13.66 9.63 2.01
C ALA A 43 13.58 11.08 2.51
N VAL A 44 14.56 11.58 3.26
CA VAL A 44 14.56 12.96 3.77
C VAL A 44 14.47 13.97 2.63
N GLN A 45 15.25 13.80 1.55
CA GLN A 45 15.18 14.69 0.39
C GLN A 45 13.82 14.65 -0.32
N ALA A 46 13.23 13.45 -0.46
CA ALA A 46 11.90 13.31 -1.05
C ALA A 46 10.81 13.94 -0.15
N ALA A 47 10.94 13.85 1.19
CA ALA A 47 10.04 14.51 2.14
C ALA A 47 10.12 16.03 1.99
N MET A 48 11.32 16.60 1.90
CA MET A 48 11.52 18.04 1.67
C MET A 48 10.82 18.48 0.39
N ALA A 49 11.05 17.79 -0.73
CA ALA A 49 10.42 18.10 -2.01
C ALA A 49 8.89 17.97 -1.98
N ALA A 50 8.36 16.97 -1.25
CA ALA A 50 6.92 16.78 -1.09
C ALA A 50 6.28 17.93 -0.29
N ILE A 51 6.92 18.32 0.82
CA ILE A 51 6.42 19.37 1.70
C ILE A 51 6.53 20.75 1.05
N GLU A 52 7.63 21.06 0.37
CA GLU A 52 7.78 22.31 -0.39
C GLU A 52 6.67 22.50 -1.43
N LYS A 53 6.19 21.41 -2.03
CA LYS A 53 5.09 21.44 -3.00
C LYS A 53 3.72 21.64 -2.34
N ILE A 54 3.50 21.00 -1.19
CA ILE A 54 2.19 20.96 -0.52
C ILE A 54 1.97 22.18 0.37
N CYS A 55 2.94 22.49 1.22
CA CYS A 55 2.89 23.60 2.17
C CYS A 55 4.30 24.14 2.40
N PRO A 56 4.80 25.05 1.53
CA PRO A 56 6.16 25.60 1.62
C PRO A 56 6.45 26.31 2.95
N GLU A 57 5.42 26.83 3.63
CA GLU A 57 5.53 27.51 4.91
C GLU A 57 5.37 26.58 6.12
N ALA A 58 5.17 25.27 5.91
CA ALA A 58 4.97 24.32 6.99
C ALA A 58 6.19 24.31 7.93
N ARG A 59 5.95 24.63 9.20
CA ARG A 59 6.94 24.48 10.28
C ARG A 59 6.60 23.34 11.22
N ASN A 60 5.32 23.09 11.43
CA ASN A 60 4.79 22.11 12.37
C ASN A 60 3.99 21.05 11.60
N LEU A 61 4.29 19.78 11.84
CA LEU A 61 3.57 18.63 11.28
C LEU A 61 3.00 17.75 12.40
N LEU A 62 1.71 17.46 12.33
CA LEU A 62 1.05 16.53 13.23
C LEU A 62 0.95 15.16 12.56
N LEU A 63 1.61 14.16 13.13
CA LEU A 63 1.52 12.77 12.67
C LEU A 63 0.44 12.04 13.48
N ILE A 64 -0.59 11.53 12.81
CA ILE A 64 -1.66 10.75 13.43
C ILE A 64 -1.43 9.26 13.12
N PRO A 65 -1.06 8.43 14.10
CA PRO A 65 -0.84 7.01 13.91
C PRO A 65 -2.14 6.21 14.01
N GLU A 66 -2.06 4.92 13.67
CA GLU A 66 -3.06 3.92 14.04
C GLU A 66 -3.32 3.90 15.55
N ASN A 67 -4.52 3.49 15.94
CA ASN A 67 -4.91 3.42 17.36
C ASN A 67 -4.19 2.30 18.14
N HIS A 68 -3.39 1.47 17.47
CA HIS A 68 -2.67 0.35 18.05
C HIS A 68 -1.49 0.83 18.92
N THR A 69 -1.65 0.80 20.24
CA THR A 69 -0.62 1.23 21.20
C THR A 69 0.31 0.12 21.68
N ARG A 70 -0.01 -1.15 21.38
CA ARG A 70 0.76 -2.32 21.86
C ARG A 70 1.71 -2.91 20.82
N ASN A 71 1.54 -2.55 19.55
CA ASN A 71 2.39 -3.07 18.48
C ASN A 71 3.67 -2.24 18.40
N THR A 72 4.72 -2.68 19.11
CA THR A 72 6.02 -2.00 19.15
C THR A 72 6.70 -1.91 17.78
N PHE A 73 6.45 -2.86 16.87
CA PHE A 73 6.94 -2.77 15.49
C PHE A 73 6.29 -1.60 14.74
N TYR A 74 4.98 -1.44 14.87
CA TYR A 74 4.27 -0.30 14.27
C TYR A 74 4.70 1.03 14.90
N LEU A 75 4.87 1.09 16.22
CA LEU A 75 5.38 2.31 16.87
C LEU A 75 6.83 2.63 16.46
N SER A 76 7.66 1.62 16.19
CA SER A 76 9.00 1.83 15.59
C SER A 76 8.89 2.44 14.19
N ASN A 77 7.90 2.03 13.40
CA ASN A 77 7.57 2.68 12.13
C ASN A 77 7.18 4.17 12.33
N VAL A 78 6.33 4.47 13.30
CA VAL A 78 5.90 5.86 13.59
C VAL A 78 7.09 6.71 14.01
N ALA A 79 7.97 6.19 14.87
CA ALA A 79 9.20 6.87 15.28
C ALA A 79 10.12 7.16 14.08
N GLN A 80 10.29 6.18 13.19
CA GLN A 80 11.12 6.35 12.00
C GLN A 80 10.52 7.36 11.01
N LEU A 81 9.20 7.36 10.81
CA LEU A 81 8.51 8.32 9.96
C LEU A 81 8.63 9.74 10.53
N ALA A 82 8.44 9.91 11.84
CA ALA A 82 8.65 11.19 12.51
C ALA A 82 10.11 11.66 12.38
N ARG A 83 11.08 10.75 12.47
CA ARG A 83 12.50 11.07 12.27
C ARG A 83 12.78 11.60 10.86
N ILE A 84 12.22 10.97 9.83
CA ILE A 84 12.38 11.40 8.43
C ILE A 84 11.88 12.85 8.24
N PHE A 85 10.67 13.16 8.72
CA PHE A 85 10.12 14.51 8.59
C PHE A 85 10.82 15.54 9.49
N ASN A 86 11.30 15.15 10.67
CA ASN A 86 12.14 16.03 11.50
C ASN A 86 13.46 16.38 10.78
N MET A 87 14.11 15.39 10.17
CA MET A 87 15.33 15.62 9.37
C MET A 87 15.05 16.46 8.11
N ALA A 88 13.82 16.45 7.59
CA ALA A 88 13.38 17.30 6.49
C ALA A 88 13.11 18.76 6.92
N GLY A 89 13.31 19.11 8.20
CA GLY A 89 13.21 20.47 8.71
C GLY A 89 11.87 20.81 9.37
N LEU A 90 10.98 19.84 9.56
CA LEU A 90 9.70 20.05 10.25
C LEU A 90 9.80 19.76 11.74
N ASN A 91 9.03 20.47 12.55
CA ASN A 91 8.78 20.13 13.94
C ASN A 91 7.61 19.12 14.01
N VAL A 92 7.94 17.84 14.18
CA VAL A 92 6.94 16.76 14.16
C VAL A 92 6.51 16.37 15.57
N ARG A 93 5.20 16.35 15.82
CA ARG A 93 4.61 15.75 17.04
C ARG A 93 3.57 14.70 16.67
N ILE A 94 3.35 13.74 17.57
CA ILE A 94 2.51 12.57 17.31
C ILE A 94 1.21 12.70 18.10
N GLY A 95 0.10 12.85 17.37
CA GLY A 95 -1.23 13.04 17.93
C GLY A 95 -2.07 11.77 17.85
N SER A 96 -2.48 11.25 19.01
CA SER A 96 -3.36 10.09 19.10
C SER A 96 -4.83 10.51 19.02
N ILE A 97 -5.59 9.85 18.14
CA ILE A 97 -7.06 9.89 18.10
C ILE A 97 -7.71 8.73 18.87
N ASN A 98 -6.90 7.91 19.54
CA ASN A 98 -7.40 6.81 20.37
C ASN A 98 -8.06 7.40 21.65
N PRO A 99 -9.36 7.14 21.92
CA PRO A 99 -10.07 7.69 23.08
C PRO A 99 -9.53 7.20 24.44
N GLU A 100 -8.74 6.12 24.46
CA GLU A 100 -8.07 5.63 25.67
C GLU A 100 -6.87 6.50 26.08
N ILE A 101 -6.27 7.25 25.15
CA ILE A 101 -5.14 8.14 25.41
C ILE A 101 -5.69 9.52 25.78
N LYS A 102 -5.72 9.83 27.09
CA LYS A 102 -6.26 11.09 27.63
C LYS A 102 -5.18 12.06 28.15
N GLU A 103 -3.95 11.58 28.23
CA GLU A 103 -2.78 12.34 28.68
C GLU A 103 -1.57 11.94 27.84
N ASN A 104 -0.47 12.68 27.98
CA ASN A 104 0.76 12.41 27.26
C ASN A 104 1.34 11.06 27.71
N THR A 105 1.36 10.10 26.80
CA THR A 105 1.77 8.71 27.07
C THR A 105 3.09 8.43 26.36
N LEU A 106 4.15 8.23 27.14
CA LEU A 106 5.44 7.78 26.64
C LEU A 106 5.43 6.25 26.50
N ILE A 107 5.86 5.75 25.35
CA ILE A 107 6.02 4.32 25.08
C ILE A 107 7.46 4.05 24.68
N ASP A 108 8.14 3.22 25.47
CA ASP A 108 9.50 2.77 25.18
C ASP A 108 9.49 1.67 24.10
N LEU A 109 10.42 1.77 23.16
CA LEU A 109 10.57 0.83 22.06
C LEU A 109 11.70 -0.17 22.33
N PRO A 110 11.62 -1.40 21.79
CA PRO A 110 12.65 -2.43 22.01
C PRO A 110 14.06 -2.05 21.55
N ASN A 111 14.18 -1.09 20.63
CA ASN A 111 15.45 -0.61 20.10
C ASN A 111 16.09 0.52 20.95
N GLY A 112 15.46 0.89 22.08
CA GLY A 112 15.92 1.96 22.96
C GLY A 112 15.41 3.36 22.60
N ASP A 113 14.68 3.51 21.49
CA ASP A 113 13.94 4.74 21.19
C ASP A 113 12.65 4.82 22.02
N SER A 114 11.96 5.97 21.97
CA SER A 114 10.66 6.16 22.61
C SER A 114 9.72 6.96 21.72
N VAL A 115 8.42 6.72 21.84
CA VAL A 115 7.36 7.48 21.17
C VAL A 115 6.48 8.15 22.20
N MET A 116 6.31 9.47 22.08
CA MET A 116 5.35 10.23 22.89
C MET A 116 4.03 10.34 22.10
N LEU A 117 2.97 9.73 22.62
CA LEU A 117 1.62 9.88 22.09
C LEU A 117 0.88 10.95 22.88
N GLU A 118 0.33 11.94 22.19
CA GLU A 118 -0.37 13.05 22.81
C GLU A 118 -1.83 13.09 22.36
N PRO A 119 -2.80 13.30 23.26
CA PRO A 119 -4.20 13.38 22.86
C PRO A 119 -4.42 14.59 21.93
N VAL A 120 -5.03 14.36 20.77
CA VAL A 120 -5.37 15.45 19.86
C VAL A 120 -6.45 16.35 20.47
N ILE A 121 -6.34 17.65 20.19
CA ILE A 121 -7.27 18.68 20.64
C ILE A 121 -7.83 19.38 19.40
N ARG A 122 -9.15 19.34 19.24
CA ARG A 122 -9.85 20.07 18.18
C ARG A 122 -10.35 21.41 18.70
N ASN A 123 -9.95 22.49 18.02
CA ASN A 123 -10.41 23.84 18.25
C ASN A 123 -11.15 24.32 17.00
N LYS A 124 -12.49 24.21 17.01
CA LYS A 124 -13.35 24.52 15.85
C LYS A 124 -12.94 23.74 14.60
N THR A 125 -12.27 24.41 13.66
CA THR A 125 -11.85 23.95 12.32
C THR A 125 -10.39 23.49 12.28
N ARG A 126 -9.68 23.51 13.41
CA ARG A 126 -8.27 23.12 13.51
C ARG A 126 -8.05 22.00 14.50
N LEU A 127 -7.13 21.10 14.18
CA LEU A 127 -6.65 20.01 15.02
C LEU A 127 -5.20 20.28 15.43
N GLY A 128 -4.90 20.14 16.72
CA GLY A 128 -3.54 20.36 17.23
C GLY A 128 -3.29 19.59 18.52
N LEU A 129 -2.22 19.99 19.20
CA LEU A 129 -1.86 19.49 20.53
C LEU A 129 -1.72 20.67 21.48
N LYS A 130 -1.48 20.38 22.76
CA LYS A 130 -1.19 21.43 23.74
C LYS A 130 0.03 22.26 23.29
N ASN A 131 -0.20 23.56 23.09
CA ASN A 131 0.78 24.54 22.60
C ASN A 131 1.41 24.16 21.25
N PHE A 132 0.66 23.51 20.36
CA PHE A 132 1.14 23.13 19.03
C PHE A 132 0.01 23.14 18.02
N ASP A 133 0.14 24.06 17.06
CA ASP A 133 -0.78 24.26 15.95
C ASP A 133 -0.05 23.90 14.64
N PRO A 134 -0.39 22.76 14.01
CA PRO A 134 0.22 22.31 12.77
C PRO A 134 -0.44 22.96 11.55
N CYS A 135 0.34 23.16 10.48
CA CYS A 135 -0.20 23.52 9.16
C CYS A 135 -0.60 22.26 8.37
N THR A 136 0.03 21.13 8.68
CA THR A 136 -0.11 19.87 7.96
C THR A 136 -0.32 18.73 8.93
N ILE A 137 -1.29 17.88 8.62
CA ILE A 137 -1.63 16.65 9.33
C ILE A 137 -1.27 15.48 8.41
N LEU A 138 -0.33 14.66 8.84
CA LEU A 138 0.03 13.42 8.17
C LEU A 138 -0.69 12.26 8.82
N LEU A 139 -1.56 11.59 8.08
CA LEU A 139 -2.21 10.36 8.50
C LEU A 139 -1.29 9.17 8.20
N ASN A 140 -0.91 8.46 9.25
CA ASN A 140 -0.42 7.07 9.17
C ASN A 140 -1.44 6.08 9.75
N ASN A 141 -2.69 6.53 9.84
CA ASN A 141 -3.89 5.77 10.17
C ASN A 141 -4.71 5.62 8.89
N ASP A 142 -5.02 4.40 8.53
CA ASP A 142 -5.64 4.04 7.25
C ASP A 142 -7.17 4.30 7.22
N LEU A 143 -7.73 4.74 8.36
CA LEU A 143 -9.14 5.06 8.59
C LEU A 143 -10.08 3.90 8.24
N SER A 144 -9.61 2.65 8.33
CA SER A 144 -10.43 1.47 8.06
C SER A 144 -11.73 1.50 8.84
N ALA A 145 -11.67 1.77 10.15
CA ALA A 145 -12.83 1.85 11.06
C ALA A 145 -13.89 2.94 10.72
N GLY A 146 -13.62 3.81 9.75
CA GLY A 146 -14.42 5.00 9.45
C GLY A 146 -13.66 6.28 9.79
N ILE A 147 -14.07 7.39 9.16
CA ILE A 147 -13.53 8.72 9.44
C ILE A 147 -14.08 9.17 10.79
N PRO A 148 -13.23 9.41 11.81
CA PRO A 148 -13.68 9.94 13.07
C PRO A 148 -14.08 11.40 12.89
N GLY A 149 -15.21 11.80 13.48
CA GLY A 149 -15.73 13.17 13.34
C GLY A 149 -14.73 14.27 13.74
N ILE A 150 -13.69 13.97 14.54
CA ILE A 150 -12.62 14.93 14.86
C ILE A 150 -11.75 15.32 13.66
N LEU A 151 -11.71 14.50 12.60
CA LEU A 151 -10.95 14.73 11.37
C LEU A 151 -11.78 15.39 10.25
N GLU A 152 -13.10 15.48 10.42
CA GLU A 152 -14.02 16.10 9.45
C GLU A 152 -13.96 17.63 9.51
N ASP A 153 -14.26 18.31 8.41
CA ASP A 153 -14.37 19.78 8.32
C ASP A 153 -13.10 20.54 8.76
N LEU A 154 -11.92 19.98 8.47
CA LEU A 154 -10.62 20.63 8.68
C LEU A 154 -10.20 21.39 7.41
N HIS A 155 -10.76 22.58 7.20
CA HIS A 155 -10.52 23.37 5.99
C HIS A 155 -9.22 24.20 6.01
N GLU A 156 -8.65 24.44 7.19
CA GLU A 156 -7.49 25.32 7.37
C GLU A 156 -6.15 24.56 7.48
N GLN A 157 -6.18 23.24 7.38
CA GLN A 157 -5.02 22.37 7.55
C GLN A 157 -4.99 21.33 6.45
N TYR A 158 -3.80 21.07 5.91
CA TYR A 158 -3.64 20.05 4.89
C TYR A 158 -3.63 18.67 5.53
N LEU A 159 -4.63 17.84 5.21
CA LEU A 159 -4.72 16.46 5.67
C LEU A 159 -4.20 15.53 4.57
N LEU A 160 -3.16 14.75 4.89
CA LEU A 160 -2.36 13.99 3.93
C LEU A 160 -2.28 12.50 4.31
N PRO A 161 -2.68 11.57 3.44
CA PRO A 161 -3.53 11.79 2.27
C PRO A 161 -4.93 12.28 2.71
N PRO A 162 -5.70 12.92 1.80
CA PRO A 162 -7.06 13.42 2.08
C PRO A 162 -8.02 12.30 2.51
N LEU A 163 -9.11 12.65 3.20
CA LEU A 163 -9.98 11.67 3.88
C LEU A 163 -10.59 10.61 2.95
N HIS A 164 -10.88 10.98 1.71
CA HIS A 164 -11.42 10.06 0.70
C HIS A 164 -10.39 9.03 0.21
N ALA A 165 -9.11 9.19 0.56
CA ALA A 165 -8.09 8.16 0.41
C ALA A 165 -8.20 7.04 1.47
N GLY A 166 -8.98 7.26 2.54
CA GLY A 166 -9.17 6.32 3.63
C GLY A 166 -9.91 5.06 3.21
N TRP A 167 -9.58 3.92 3.83
CA TRP A 167 -10.15 2.62 3.43
C TRP A 167 -11.63 2.43 3.76
N CYS A 168 -12.21 3.29 4.58
CA CYS A 168 -13.66 3.31 4.77
C CYS A 168 -14.44 3.59 3.48
N VAL A 169 -13.83 4.31 2.52
CA VAL A 169 -14.44 4.65 1.21
C VAL A 169 -13.63 4.14 0.03
N ARG A 170 -12.29 4.12 0.13
CA ARG A 170 -11.40 3.68 -0.95
C ARG A 170 -11.62 2.21 -1.29
N ARG A 171 -11.62 1.90 -2.60
CA ARG A 171 -11.80 0.54 -3.13
C ARG A 171 -10.61 0.12 -4.00
N LYS A 172 -10.11 -1.10 -3.79
CA LYS A 172 -9.03 -1.68 -4.61
C LYS A 172 -9.41 -1.80 -6.07
N SER A 173 -10.67 -2.16 -6.36
CA SER A 173 -11.23 -2.22 -7.71
C SER A 173 -11.04 -0.92 -8.48
N THR A 174 -11.26 0.22 -7.83
CA THR A 174 -11.05 1.56 -8.44
C THR A 174 -9.57 1.82 -8.71
N HIS A 175 -8.69 1.46 -7.77
CA HIS A 175 -7.24 1.54 -7.99
C HIS A 175 -6.79 0.71 -9.19
N PHE A 176 -7.21 -0.56 -9.28
CA PHE A 176 -6.79 -1.44 -10.38
C PHE A 176 -7.39 -1.05 -11.73
N ALA A 177 -8.56 -0.42 -11.77
CA ALA A 177 -9.10 0.18 -12.98
C ALA A 177 -8.21 1.33 -13.48
N ASN A 178 -7.79 2.23 -12.59
CA ASN A 178 -6.84 3.30 -12.92
C ASN A 178 -5.48 2.73 -13.36
N TYR A 179 -5.01 1.67 -12.70
CA TYR A 179 -3.75 1.01 -13.04
C TYR A 179 -3.79 0.33 -14.42
N GLU A 180 -4.92 -0.27 -14.78
CA GLU A 180 -5.11 -0.83 -16.12
C GLU A 180 -4.95 0.24 -17.22
N GLU A 181 -5.52 1.44 -17.03
CA GLU A 181 -5.37 2.53 -17.99
C GLU A 181 -3.93 3.07 -18.07
N VAL A 182 -3.25 3.21 -16.93
CA VAL A 182 -1.84 3.60 -16.87
C VAL A 182 -0.96 2.58 -17.60
N THR A 183 -1.16 1.30 -17.33
CA THR A 183 -0.36 0.22 -17.95
C THR A 183 -0.63 0.05 -19.43
N LYS A 184 -1.86 0.24 -19.92
CA LYS A 184 -2.18 0.29 -21.37
C LYS A 184 -1.39 1.39 -22.07
N ARG A 185 -1.39 2.61 -21.52
CA ARG A 185 -0.66 3.76 -22.08
C ARG A 185 0.85 3.53 -22.05
N PHE A 186 1.37 3.03 -20.92
CA PHE A 186 2.78 2.75 -20.76
C PHE A 186 3.25 1.60 -21.67
N GLY A 187 2.48 0.50 -21.75
CA GLY A 187 2.76 -0.63 -22.64
C GLY A 187 2.84 -0.20 -24.11
N LYS A 188 1.91 0.65 -24.55
CA LYS A 188 1.97 1.26 -25.89
C LYS A 188 3.22 2.12 -26.10
N LEU A 189 3.62 2.89 -25.09
CA LEU A 189 4.79 3.78 -25.17
C LEU A 189 6.10 3.00 -25.37
N ILE A 190 6.27 1.86 -24.69
CA ILE A 190 7.52 1.08 -24.73
C ILE A 190 7.44 -0.19 -25.58
N GLY A 191 6.31 -0.44 -26.22
CA GLY A 191 6.11 -1.58 -27.12
C GLY A 191 6.02 -2.94 -26.42
N ILE A 192 5.44 -3.01 -25.21
CA ILE A 192 5.20 -4.27 -24.49
C ILE A 192 3.70 -4.55 -24.35
N ASP A 193 3.34 -5.84 -24.21
CA ASP A 193 1.98 -6.21 -23.80
C ASP A 193 1.74 -5.73 -22.36
N PRO A 194 0.71 -4.89 -22.11
CA PRO A 194 0.40 -4.40 -20.76
C PRO A 194 0.10 -5.53 -19.76
N TRP A 195 -0.32 -6.71 -20.22
CA TRP A 195 -0.53 -7.87 -19.36
C TRP A 195 0.73 -8.31 -18.61
N LEU A 196 1.93 -8.04 -19.15
CA LEU A 196 3.21 -8.36 -18.49
C LEU A 196 3.44 -7.55 -17.20
N ILE A 197 2.70 -6.46 -17.02
CA ILE A 197 2.81 -5.57 -15.86
C ILE A 197 1.49 -5.33 -15.13
N ASN A 198 0.37 -5.77 -15.69
CA ASN A 198 -0.96 -5.58 -15.13
C ASN A 198 -1.66 -6.92 -14.85
N PRO A 199 -1.97 -7.27 -13.59
CA PRO A 199 -2.81 -8.41 -13.28
C PRO A 199 -4.26 -8.12 -13.68
N MET A 200 -4.88 -9.02 -14.43
CA MET A 200 -6.29 -8.90 -14.76
C MET A 200 -7.13 -8.96 -13.46
N PHE A 201 -8.27 -8.27 -13.43
CA PHE A 201 -9.19 -8.39 -12.31
C PHE A 201 -10.65 -8.38 -12.78
N SER A 202 -11.53 -8.80 -11.89
CA SER A 202 -12.98 -8.62 -11.97
C SER A 202 -13.49 -8.21 -10.60
N GLN A 203 -14.72 -7.70 -10.55
CA GLN A 203 -15.41 -7.37 -9.32
C GLN A 203 -16.69 -8.21 -9.24
N CYS A 204 -17.03 -8.66 -8.04
CA CYS A 204 -18.37 -9.10 -7.74
C CYS A 204 -19.03 -8.06 -6.84
N GLY A 205 -20.35 -7.91 -6.95
CA GLY A 205 -21.13 -6.98 -6.13
C GLY A 205 -21.16 -7.38 -4.66
N GLU A 206 -22.32 -7.25 -4.03
CA GLU A 206 -22.45 -7.62 -2.62
C GLU A 206 -22.28 -9.14 -2.42
N VAL A 207 -21.37 -9.53 -1.52
CA VAL A 207 -21.09 -10.92 -1.15
C VAL A 207 -21.12 -11.03 0.36
N ASN A 208 -21.84 -12.01 0.89
CA ASN A 208 -21.81 -12.36 2.31
C ASN A 208 -21.31 -13.79 2.48
N PHE A 209 -20.05 -13.96 2.92
CA PHE A 209 -19.45 -15.28 3.12
C PHE A 209 -20.02 -16.05 4.32
N ALA A 210 -20.67 -15.37 5.26
CA ALA A 210 -21.30 -16.01 6.42
C ALA A 210 -22.64 -16.66 6.02
N GLU A 211 -23.44 -15.93 5.23
CA GLU A 211 -24.77 -16.35 4.79
C GLU A 211 -24.74 -17.11 3.45
N GLY A 212 -23.64 -17.04 2.70
CA GLY A 212 -23.49 -17.67 1.39
C GLY A 212 -24.10 -16.88 0.24
N GLU A 213 -24.49 -15.62 0.47
CA GLU A 213 -25.08 -14.75 -0.54
C GLU A 213 -24.00 -14.21 -1.50
N GLY A 214 -24.36 -14.00 -2.77
CA GLY A 214 -23.44 -13.50 -3.80
C GLY A 214 -22.41 -14.52 -4.32
N MET A 215 -22.42 -15.76 -3.83
CA MET A 215 -21.46 -16.80 -4.22
C MET A 215 -21.56 -17.22 -5.69
N GLU A 216 -22.74 -17.16 -6.31
CA GLU A 216 -22.92 -17.46 -7.74
C GLU A 216 -22.19 -16.43 -8.63
N CYS A 217 -22.29 -15.14 -8.27
CA CYS A 217 -21.55 -14.07 -8.94
C CYS A 217 -20.04 -14.26 -8.78
N LEU A 218 -19.57 -14.64 -7.59
CA LEU A 218 -18.16 -14.94 -7.33
C LEU A 218 -17.67 -16.08 -8.22
N THR A 219 -18.40 -17.21 -8.24
CA THR A 219 -18.05 -18.39 -9.06
C THR A 219 -17.98 -18.07 -10.54
N THR A 220 -18.97 -17.36 -11.07
CA THR A 220 -19.03 -16.98 -12.49
C THR A 220 -17.85 -16.09 -12.88
N ASN A 221 -17.54 -15.07 -12.06
CA ASN A 221 -16.43 -14.17 -12.33
C ASN A 221 -15.06 -14.85 -12.19
N VAL A 222 -14.91 -15.77 -11.23
CA VAL A 222 -13.70 -16.57 -11.05
C VAL A 222 -13.44 -17.45 -12.28
N ASP A 223 -14.46 -18.17 -12.78
CA ASP A 223 -14.30 -19.01 -13.98
C ASP A 223 -13.92 -18.18 -15.22
N ALA A 224 -14.63 -17.07 -15.43
CA ALA A 224 -14.37 -16.16 -16.53
C ALA A 224 -12.93 -15.60 -16.49
N LEU A 225 -12.47 -15.21 -15.29
CA LEU A 225 -11.12 -14.69 -15.11
C LEU A 225 -10.05 -15.79 -15.32
N LEU A 226 -10.24 -16.97 -14.73
CA LEU A 226 -9.34 -18.12 -14.94
C LEU A 226 -9.23 -18.49 -16.43
N THR A 227 -10.34 -18.46 -17.17
CA THR A 227 -10.35 -18.71 -18.61
C THR A 227 -9.53 -17.67 -19.39
N LYS A 228 -9.65 -16.38 -19.04
CA LYS A 228 -8.83 -15.30 -19.64
C LYS A 228 -7.33 -15.50 -19.34
N ILE A 229 -6.99 -15.86 -18.11
CA ILE A 229 -5.61 -16.11 -17.68
C ILE A 229 -5.03 -17.32 -18.44
N ARG A 230 -5.75 -18.44 -18.54
CA ARG A 230 -5.35 -19.63 -19.31
C ARG A 230 -5.00 -19.29 -20.76
N ARG A 231 -5.77 -18.40 -21.39
CA ARG A 231 -5.51 -17.95 -22.76
C ARG A 231 -4.18 -17.19 -22.86
N LYS A 232 -3.90 -16.27 -21.93
CA LYS A 232 -2.62 -15.56 -21.88
C LYS A 232 -1.45 -16.49 -21.59
N TYR A 233 -1.62 -17.44 -20.66
CA TYR A 233 -0.59 -18.43 -20.38
C TYR A 233 -0.25 -19.26 -21.62
N LYS A 234 -1.27 -19.70 -22.38
CA LYS A 234 -1.06 -20.41 -23.66
C LYS A 234 -0.34 -19.54 -24.70
N GLU A 235 -0.67 -18.25 -24.80
CA GLU A 235 -0.05 -17.28 -25.71
C GLU A 235 1.45 -17.13 -25.44
N PHE A 236 1.85 -17.08 -24.17
CA PHE A 236 3.25 -16.92 -23.75
C PHE A 236 3.99 -18.24 -23.50
N GLY A 237 3.35 -19.40 -23.71
CA GLY A 237 3.97 -20.71 -23.46
C GLY A 237 4.23 -21.01 -21.97
N ILE A 238 3.41 -20.44 -21.08
CA ILE A 238 3.48 -20.61 -19.62
C ILE A 238 2.75 -21.90 -19.24
N HIS A 239 3.43 -22.76 -18.46
CA HIS A 239 2.93 -24.09 -18.10
C HIS A 239 2.40 -24.17 -16.66
N GLU A 240 2.57 -23.10 -15.89
CA GLU A 240 2.11 -22.96 -14.53
C GLU A 240 0.57 -22.97 -14.47
N LYS A 241 0.03 -23.49 -13.35
CA LYS A 241 -1.42 -23.49 -13.13
C LYS A 241 -1.88 -22.07 -12.76
N PRO A 242 -2.82 -21.48 -13.51
CA PRO A 242 -3.37 -20.19 -13.14
C PRO A 242 -4.17 -20.29 -11.85
N PHE A 243 -4.23 -19.18 -11.13
CA PHE A 243 -5.00 -19.03 -9.92
C PHE A 243 -5.49 -17.60 -9.83
N VAL A 244 -6.48 -17.37 -8.99
CA VAL A 244 -6.99 -16.03 -8.68
C VAL A 244 -6.93 -15.81 -7.17
N ILE A 245 -6.79 -14.56 -6.79
CA ILE A 245 -6.84 -14.12 -5.41
C ILE A 245 -8.14 -13.33 -5.23
N VAL A 246 -8.99 -13.79 -4.32
CA VAL A 246 -10.19 -13.06 -3.90
C VAL A 246 -9.82 -12.26 -2.67
N LYS A 247 -10.00 -10.93 -2.73
CA LYS A 247 -9.68 -10.00 -1.65
C LYS A 247 -10.90 -9.17 -1.28
N ALA A 248 -11.08 -8.85 -0.01
CA ALA A 248 -11.98 -7.78 0.39
C ALA A 248 -11.56 -6.47 -0.30
N ASP A 249 -12.52 -5.77 -0.90
CA ASP A 249 -12.27 -4.61 -1.77
C ASP A 249 -11.78 -3.38 -0.99
N ASN A 250 -12.08 -3.30 0.30
CA ASN A 250 -11.54 -2.36 1.28
C ASN A 250 -10.66 -3.00 2.37
N GLY A 251 -10.21 -4.24 2.16
CA GLY A 251 -9.40 -4.93 3.18
C GLY A 251 -7.98 -4.38 3.27
N THR A 252 -7.42 -4.30 4.48
CA THR A 252 -6.03 -3.88 4.74
C THR A 252 -5.22 -4.99 5.43
N TYR A 253 -3.91 -4.80 5.61
CA TYR A 253 -3.01 -5.75 6.31
C TYR A 253 -3.03 -7.21 5.83
N GLY A 254 -3.39 -7.45 4.56
CA GLY A 254 -3.48 -8.82 4.04
C GLY A 254 -4.64 -9.65 4.61
N MET A 255 -5.60 -9.00 5.27
CA MET A 255 -6.83 -9.63 5.79
C MET A 255 -7.90 -9.76 4.70
N GLY A 256 -8.80 -10.74 4.85
CA GLY A 256 -9.85 -10.99 3.85
C GLY A 256 -9.31 -11.44 2.50
N ILE A 257 -8.33 -12.36 2.48
CA ILE A 257 -7.69 -12.86 1.25
C ILE A 257 -7.80 -14.39 1.16
N MET A 258 -8.22 -14.91 0.02
CA MET A 258 -8.15 -16.34 -0.30
C MET A 258 -7.65 -16.59 -1.72
N THR A 259 -7.00 -17.74 -1.90
CA THR A 259 -6.49 -18.23 -3.19
C THR A 259 -7.44 -19.26 -3.76
N VAL A 260 -7.79 -19.14 -5.03
CA VAL A 260 -8.73 -20.03 -5.74
C VAL A 260 -8.07 -20.52 -7.03
N ARG A 261 -8.06 -21.83 -7.24
CA ARG A 261 -7.44 -22.48 -8.41
C ARG A 261 -8.48 -23.10 -9.32
N ASP A 262 -9.62 -23.49 -8.75
CA ASP A 262 -10.77 -24.01 -9.46
C ASP A 262 -12.05 -23.48 -8.82
N VAL A 263 -13.12 -23.33 -9.60
CA VAL A 263 -14.44 -22.93 -9.08
C VAL A 263 -14.96 -23.87 -8.00
N LYS A 264 -14.56 -25.15 -8.03
CA LYS A 264 -14.89 -26.13 -6.99
C LYS A 264 -14.34 -25.76 -5.61
N ASP A 265 -13.28 -24.95 -5.54
CA ASP A 265 -12.75 -24.46 -4.27
C ASP A 265 -13.76 -23.52 -3.56
N LEU A 266 -14.72 -22.94 -4.29
CA LEU A 266 -15.76 -22.05 -3.78
C LEU A 266 -16.99 -22.79 -3.27
N GLU A 267 -17.24 -24.01 -3.76
CA GLU A 267 -18.38 -24.84 -3.34
C GLU A 267 -18.19 -25.34 -1.89
N VAL A 268 -16.94 -25.60 -1.49
CA VAL A 268 -16.60 -26.14 -0.17
C VAL A 268 -15.67 -25.20 0.57
N LEU A 269 -16.15 -23.99 0.88
CA LEU A 269 -15.41 -23.10 1.77
C LEU A 269 -15.38 -23.67 3.19
N ASN A 270 -14.19 -24.10 3.61
CA ASN A 270 -13.95 -24.54 4.98
C ASN A 270 -14.22 -23.40 5.98
N ARG A 271 -14.52 -23.75 7.24
CA ARG A 271 -14.86 -22.78 8.30
C ARG A 271 -13.79 -21.72 8.51
N LYS A 272 -12.51 -22.09 8.36
CA LYS A 272 -11.38 -21.16 8.53
C LYS A 272 -11.36 -20.09 7.42
N THR A 273 -11.61 -20.48 6.18
CA THR A 273 -11.68 -19.55 5.03
C THR A 273 -12.90 -18.64 5.15
N ARG A 274 -14.06 -19.17 5.54
CA ARG A 274 -15.25 -18.33 5.81
C ARG A 274 -14.95 -17.27 6.86
N ASN A 275 -14.47 -17.67 8.04
CA ASN A 275 -14.11 -16.71 9.09
C ASN A 275 -13.08 -15.67 8.63
N LYS A 276 -12.09 -16.08 7.82
CA LYS A 276 -11.07 -15.18 7.26
C LYS A 276 -11.66 -14.18 6.25
N MET A 277 -12.67 -14.58 5.50
CA MET A 277 -13.32 -13.78 4.46
C MET A 277 -14.54 -13.02 4.98
N SER A 278 -15.01 -13.26 6.21
CA SER A 278 -16.15 -12.55 6.80
C SER A 278 -15.77 -11.17 7.33
N VAL A 279 -14.56 -11.01 7.88
CA VAL A 279 -14.18 -9.81 8.64
C VAL A 279 -12.77 -9.34 8.25
N VAL A 280 -12.60 -8.02 8.14
CA VAL A 280 -11.31 -7.33 7.94
C VAL A 280 -10.91 -6.54 9.20
N LYS A 281 -9.98 -5.59 9.05
CA LYS A 281 -9.50 -4.75 10.16
C LYS A 281 -10.68 -4.09 10.90
N ASP A 282 -10.51 -3.93 12.21
CA ASP A 282 -11.48 -3.31 13.12
C ASP A 282 -12.86 -3.99 13.19
N GLY A 283 -12.95 -5.26 12.79
CA GLY A 283 -14.20 -6.03 12.90
C GLY A 283 -15.21 -5.75 11.78
N GLN A 284 -14.80 -5.05 10.72
CA GLN A 284 -15.69 -4.72 9.61
C GLN A 284 -16.02 -5.93 8.75
N GLU A 285 -17.29 -6.03 8.37
CA GLU A 285 -17.79 -7.09 7.50
C GLU A 285 -17.34 -6.88 6.05
N VAL A 286 -16.98 -7.98 5.40
CA VAL A 286 -16.62 -7.99 3.98
C VAL A 286 -17.90 -8.07 3.16
N ASN A 287 -18.30 -6.94 2.59
CA ASN A 287 -19.49 -6.87 1.75
C ASN A 287 -19.17 -6.83 0.25
N GLN A 288 -17.92 -6.53 -0.13
CA GLN A 288 -17.50 -6.42 -1.53
C GLN A 288 -16.14 -7.08 -1.72
N VAL A 289 -15.98 -7.76 -2.86
CA VAL A 289 -14.72 -8.46 -3.19
C VAL A 289 -14.22 -8.12 -4.58
N ILE A 290 -12.89 -8.02 -4.66
CA ILE A 290 -12.14 -8.00 -5.91
C ILE A 290 -11.57 -9.40 -6.17
N ILE A 291 -11.70 -9.86 -7.41
CA ILE A 291 -11.15 -11.12 -7.90
C ILE A 291 -10.00 -10.76 -8.82
N GLN A 292 -8.78 -11.06 -8.42
CA GLN A 292 -7.58 -10.66 -9.14
C GLN A 292 -6.80 -11.87 -9.66
N GLU A 293 -6.20 -11.76 -10.84
CA GLU A 293 -5.21 -12.70 -11.34
C GLU A 293 -4.09 -12.88 -10.31
N GLY A 294 -3.87 -14.14 -9.94
CA GLY A 294 -2.78 -14.52 -9.06
C GLY A 294 -1.43 -14.41 -9.75
N VAL A 295 -0.57 -13.55 -9.24
CA VAL A 295 0.83 -13.47 -9.67
C VAL A 295 1.68 -14.26 -8.67
N GLN A 296 2.43 -15.23 -9.15
CA GLN A 296 3.38 -15.96 -8.30
C GLN A 296 4.64 -15.12 -8.06
N THR A 297 5.36 -15.40 -6.98
CA THR A 297 6.69 -14.83 -6.77
C THR A 297 7.77 -15.89 -6.89
N ASN A 298 8.77 -15.60 -7.72
CA ASN A 298 9.98 -16.41 -7.88
C ASN A 298 11.15 -15.84 -7.07
N GLU A 299 10.96 -14.71 -6.39
CA GLU A 299 11.99 -14.15 -5.53
C GLU A 299 12.16 -15.02 -4.28
N ARG A 300 13.42 -15.25 -3.91
CA ARG A 300 13.79 -16.01 -2.73
C ARG A 300 14.91 -15.31 -1.98
N ILE A 301 14.83 -15.35 -0.65
CA ILE A 301 15.94 -15.02 0.23
C ILE A 301 16.31 -16.31 0.94
N ASN A 302 17.49 -16.83 0.61
CA ASN A 302 17.86 -18.21 0.91
C ASN A 302 16.78 -19.16 0.35
N ASP A 303 16.25 -20.07 1.18
CA ASP A 303 15.20 -21.01 0.77
C ASP A 303 13.77 -20.46 0.92
N ALA A 304 13.60 -19.29 1.55
CA ALA A 304 12.29 -18.72 1.86
C ALA A 304 11.74 -17.87 0.71
N VAL A 305 10.42 -17.94 0.52
CA VAL A 305 9.70 -17.18 -0.50
C VAL A 305 9.71 -15.70 -0.14
N ALA A 306 9.98 -14.83 -1.10
CA ALA A 306 10.05 -13.39 -0.89
C ALA A 306 9.16 -12.62 -1.88
N GLU A 307 8.69 -11.44 -1.48
CA GLU A 307 8.12 -10.45 -2.39
C GLU A 307 8.69 -9.05 -2.11
N PRO A 308 9.12 -8.30 -3.13
CA PRO A 308 9.66 -6.96 -2.93
C PRO A 308 8.55 -5.96 -2.58
N VAL A 309 8.85 -5.12 -1.61
CA VAL A 309 8.01 -3.99 -1.20
C VAL A 309 8.80 -2.71 -1.46
N VAL A 310 8.26 -1.84 -2.30
CA VAL A 310 8.89 -0.57 -2.68
C VAL A 310 8.21 0.57 -1.93
N TYR A 311 9.02 1.42 -1.30
CA TYR A 311 8.57 2.62 -0.60
C TYR A 311 8.77 3.85 -1.47
N MET A 312 7.76 4.70 -1.47
CA MET A 312 7.77 5.95 -2.20
C MET A 312 7.35 7.12 -1.32
N MET A 313 7.86 8.29 -1.66
CA MET A 313 7.43 9.57 -1.09
C MET A 313 7.30 10.57 -2.21
N ASP A 314 6.12 11.18 -2.32
CA ASP A 314 5.66 11.88 -3.55
C ASP A 314 5.92 10.97 -4.78
N ARG A 315 6.68 11.42 -5.77
CA ARG A 315 6.99 10.65 -6.99
C ARG A 315 8.29 9.86 -6.92
N TYR A 316 9.02 9.94 -5.81
CA TYR A 316 10.37 9.37 -5.68
C TYR A 316 10.33 8.00 -5.02
N VAL A 317 11.07 7.05 -5.60
CA VAL A 317 11.34 5.77 -4.95
C VAL A 317 12.47 5.99 -3.95
N VAL A 318 12.19 5.76 -2.67
CA VAL A 318 13.12 6.08 -1.57
C VAL A 318 13.82 4.86 -1.00
N GLY A 319 13.30 3.66 -1.26
CA GLY A 319 13.89 2.42 -0.77
C GLY A 319 12.88 1.28 -0.83
N GLY A 320 13.18 0.21 -0.10
CA GLY A 320 12.29 -0.93 0.02
C GLY A 320 12.91 -2.08 0.81
N PHE A 321 12.13 -3.15 0.93
CA PHE A 321 12.57 -4.40 1.55
C PHE A 321 11.89 -5.59 0.90
N TYR A 322 12.50 -6.75 0.98
CA TYR A 322 11.82 -8.02 0.75
C TYR A 322 11.01 -8.39 1.99
N ARG A 323 9.76 -8.73 1.77
CA ARG A 323 8.95 -9.47 2.73
C ARG A 323 9.18 -10.95 2.49
N VAL A 324 9.76 -11.64 3.47
CA VAL A 324 10.19 -13.03 3.38
C VAL A 324 9.35 -13.90 4.29
N HIS A 325 8.84 -15.02 3.79
CA HIS A 325 8.02 -15.94 4.57
C HIS A 325 8.44 -17.39 4.31
N ALA A 326 8.94 -18.07 5.35
CA ALA A 326 9.46 -19.43 5.23
C ALA A 326 8.34 -20.47 5.07
N GLU A 327 7.19 -20.25 5.72
CA GLU A 327 6.08 -21.22 5.75
C GLU A 327 5.02 -21.02 4.65
N ARG A 328 5.21 -20.08 3.73
CA ARG A 328 4.23 -19.74 2.69
C ARG A 328 4.73 -20.10 1.30
N GLY A 329 3.81 -20.55 0.46
CA GLY A 329 4.05 -20.84 -0.95
C GLY A 329 4.15 -19.60 -1.85
N ILE A 330 4.59 -19.82 -3.08
CA ILE A 330 4.78 -18.78 -4.12
C ILE A 330 3.47 -18.10 -4.55
N ASP A 331 2.34 -18.72 -4.28
CA ASP A 331 0.97 -18.33 -4.64
C ASP A 331 0.13 -17.89 -3.42
N GLU A 332 0.73 -17.87 -2.24
CA GLU A 332 0.06 -17.46 -1.00
C GLU A 332 0.39 -16.01 -0.63
N ASN A 333 -0.50 -15.36 0.14
CA ASN A 333 -0.22 -14.04 0.71
C ASN A 333 0.98 -14.11 1.68
N LEU A 334 2.04 -13.33 1.45
CA LEU A 334 3.20 -13.25 2.35
C LEU A 334 3.03 -12.16 3.41
N ASN A 335 2.09 -11.22 3.25
CA ASN A 335 1.69 -10.28 4.29
C ASN A 335 0.82 -10.97 5.33
N ALA A 336 1.44 -11.85 6.11
CA ALA A 336 0.81 -12.68 7.13
C ALA A 336 1.73 -12.78 8.37
N PRO A 337 1.19 -13.16 9.55
CA PRO A 337 2.00 -13.44 10.73
C PRO A 337 3.09 -14.47 10.43
N GLY A 338 4.32 -14.22 10.89
CA GLY A 338 5.50 -15.03 10.57
C GLY A 338 6.38 -14.47 9.45
N ALA A 339 5.93 -13.41 8.76
CA ALA A 339 6.78 -12.69 7.82
C ALA A 339 7.97 -12.02 8.51
N SER A 340 9.11 -12.05 7.83
CA SER A 340 10.33 -11.31 8.17
C SER A 340 10.66 -10.31 7.07
N PHE A 341 11.48 -9.31 7.40
CA PHE A 341 11.81 -8.22 6.48
C PHE A 341 13.30 -8.16 6.26
N VAL A 342 13.72 -8.25 5.00
CA VAL A 342 15.13 -8.21 4.61
C VAL A 342 15.34 -6.99 3.74
N PRO A 343 16.27 -6.09 4.06
CA PRO A 343 16.58 -4.93 3.25
C PRO A 343 16.74 -5.26 1.76
N LEU A 344 16.05 -4.50 0.92
CA LEU A 344 16.24 -4.54 -0.52
C LEU A 344 17.31 -3.51 -0.83
N ALA A 345 18.56 -3.88 -0.53
CA ALA A 345 19.69 -2.96 -0.61
C ALA A 345 19.82 -2.36 -2.02
N PHE A 346 20.07 -1.06 -2.06
CA PHE A 346 20.64 -0.40 -3.22
C PHE A 346 22.01 -1.02 -3.49
N GLU A 347 22.11 -2.01 -4.39
CA GLU A 347 23.42 -2.36 -4.93
C GLU A 347 23.98 -1.09 -5.57
N GLN A 348 25.04 -0.54 -4.97
CA GLN A 348 25.65 0.77 -5.24
C GLN A 348 25.97 1.02 -6.73
N SER A 349 25.90 -0.02 -7.56
CA SER A 349 26.26 -0.03 -8.98
C SER A 349 25.07 0.11 -9.95
N ALA A 350 23.81 0.03 -9.48
CA ALA A 350 22.68 -0.24 -10.38
C ALA A 350 21.86 1.00 -10.79
N HIS A 351 21.90 2.10 -10.05
CA HIS A 351 20.97 3.24 -10.16
C HIS A 351 20.91 3.98 -11.49
N THR A 352 21.93 3.85 -12.32
CA THR A 352 21.97 4.50 -13.63
C THR A 352 21.98 3.42 -14.71
N PRO A 353 20.95 3.34 -15.57
CA PRO A 353 21.12 2.61 -16.82
C PRO A 353 22.31 3.24 -17.55
N GLN A 354 23.41 2.48 -17.70
CA GLN A 354 24.62 2.97 -18.36
C GLN A 354 24.37 3.03 -19.86
N PRO A 355 24.33 4.23 -20.48
CA PRO A 355 24.12 4.34 -21.92
C PRO A 355 25.24 3.61 -22.68
N GLY A 356 24.88 2.71 -23.60
CA GLY A 356 25.84 1.96 -24.42
C GLY A 356 26.14 0.52 -23.95
N MET A 357 25.66 0.11 -22.78
CA MET A 357 25.72 -1.29 -22.34
C MET A 357 24.62 -2.13 -23.01
N LYS A 358 24.94 -3.37 -23.43
CA LYS A 358 23.92 -4.30 -23.96
C LYS A 358 22.86 -4.57 -22.89
N PRO A 359 21.55 -4.64 -23.24
CA PRO A 359 20.52 -5.14 -22.34
C PRO A 359 20.95 -6.50 -21.76
N GLY A 360 21.05 -6.60 -20.43
CA GLY A 360 21.49 -7.82 -19.72
C GLY A 360 22.98 -7.94 -19.41
N ALA A 361 23.83 -6.95 -19.74
CA ALA A 361 25.27 -6.99 -19.45
C ALA A 361 25.65 -6.51 -18.04
N SER A 362 24.80 -5.72 -17.38
CA SER A 362 24.81 -5.53 -15.92
C SER A 362 23.85 -6.55 -15.30
N ALA A 363 24.09 -7.00 -14.06
CA ALA A 363 23.03 -7.64 -13.29
C ALA A 363 21.76 -6.78 -13.45
N PRO A 364 20.60 -7.37 -13.84
CA PRO A 364 19.41 -6.57 -14.10
C PRO A 364 19.21 -5.67 -12.89
N ASN A 365 19.09 -4.35 -13.08
CA ASN A 365 18.72 -3.49 -11.97
C ASN A 365 17.25 -3.81 -11.62
N ARG A 366 17.05 -4.92 -10.89
CA ARG A 366 15.74 -5.41 -10.47
C ARG A 366 15.04 -4.32 -9.68
N PHE A 367 15.80 -3.57 -8.89
CA PHE A 367 15.30 -2.41 -8.17
C PHE A 367 14.77 -1.31 -9.11
N TYR A 368 15.43 -1.03 -10.23
CA TYR A 368 14.89 -0.09 -11.22
C TYR A 368 13.58 -0.58 -11.81
N MET A 369 13.49 -1.86 -12.19
CA MET A 369 12.23 -2.42 -12.71
C MET A 369 11.12 -2.33 -11.66
N TYR A 370 11.40 -2.71 -10.41
CA TYR A 370 10.46 -2.56 -9.31
C TYR A 370 10.05 -1.10 -9.10
N GLY A 371 11.01 -0.17 -9.15
CA GLY A 371 10.77 1.26 -9.03
C GLY A 371 9.96 1.85 -10.20
N VAL A 372 10.07 1.31 -11.42
CA VAL A 372 9.19 1.68 -12.54
C VAL A 372 7.76 1.20 -12.24
N ILE A 373 7.58 -0.06 -11.88
CA ILE A 373 6.24 -0.62 -11.61
C ILE A 373 5.58 0.07 -10.41
N ALA A 374 6.33 0.35 -9.35
CA ALA A 374 5.86 1.11 -8.20
C ALA A 374 5.43 2.52 -8.60
N ARG A 375 6.20 3.23 -9.44
CA ARG A 375 5.81 4.57 -9.94
C ARG A 375 4.55 4.54 -10.81
N LEU A 376 4.35 3.50 -11.63
CA LEU A 376 3.11 3.33 -12.39
C LEU A 376 1.91 3.10 -11.44
N ALA A 377 2.09 2.31 -10.39
CA ALA A 377 1.06 2.08 -9.38
C ALA A 377 0.77 3.37 -8.59
N MET A 378 1.80 4.15 -8.26
CA MET A 378 1.65 5.45 -7.61
C MET A 378 0.92 6.46 -8.50
N LEU A 379 1.23 6.49 -9.80
CA LEU A 379 0.51 7.32 -10.78
C LEU A 379 -0.97 6.94 -10.86
N ALA A 380 -1.27 5.63 -10.86
CA ALA A 380 -2.65 5.17 -10.79
C ALA A 380 -3.36 5.60 -9.48
N GLY A 381 -2.64 5.59 -8.35
CA GLY A 381 -3.14 6.13 -7.08
C GLY A 381 -3.40 7.64 -7.13
N SER A 382 -2.58 8.40 -7.86
CA SER A 382 -2.83 9.83 -8.08
C SER A 382 -4.10 10.07 -8.89
N TYR A 383 -4.29 9.35 -10.00
CA TYR A 383 -5.53 9.44 -10.80
C TYR A 383 -6.77 8.97 -10.05
N GLU A 384 -6.63 7.94 -9.21
CA GLU A 384 -7.68 7.47 -8.33
C GLU A 384 -8.14 8.59 -7.38
N LEU A 385 -7.20 9.25 -6.69
CA LEU A 385 -7.53 10.33 -5.74
C LEU A 385 -8.15 11.56 -6.42
N GLU A 386 -7.63 11.93 -7.58
CA GLU A 386 -8.17 13.04 -8.40
C GLU A 386 -9.61 12.73 -8.87
N ALA A 387 -9.89 11.48 -9.25
CA ALA A 387 -11.23 11.08 -9.70
C ALA A 387 -12.27 11.05 -8.56
N THR A 388 -11.83 10.80 -7.33
CA THR A 388 -12.71 10.71 -6.15
C THR A 388 -12.99 12.05 -5.47
N ASP A 389 -12.24 13.10 -5.80
CA ASP A 389 -12.50 14.49 -5.39
C ASP A 389 -11.95 15.48 -6.44
N PRO A 390 -12.66 15.65 -7.56
CA PRO A 390 -12.18 16.47 -8.68
C PRO A 390 -12.14 17.98 -8.37
N ASP A 391 -12.84 18.41 -7.32
CA ASP A 391 -12.96 19.82 -6.92
C ASP A 391 -11.99 20.21 -5.79
N ALA A 392 -11.13 19.29 -5.32
CA ALA A 392 -10.14 19.55 -4.27
C ALA A 392 -9.16 20.71 -4.57
N GLU A 393 -9.04 21.12 -5.85
CA GLU A 393 -8.20 22.25 -6.28
C GLU A 393 -8.96 23.59 -6.38
N VAL A 394 -10.27 23.62 -6.11
CA VAL A 394 -11.06 24.87 -6.03
C VAL A 394 -11.10 25.36 -4.59
N TYR A 395 -10.06 26.09 -4.19
CA TYR A 395 -10.11 26.89 -2.96
C TYR A 395 -10.78 28.24 -3.30
N GLU A 396 -11.97 28.49 -2.77
CA GLU A 396 -12.63 29.82 -2.87
C GLU A 396 -11.87 30.93 -2.13
#